data_AF-A8PW05-F1
#
_entry.id   AF-A8PW05-F1
#
_cell.length_a   1.000
_cell.length_b   1.000
_cell.length_c   1.000
_cell.angle_alpha   90.00
_cell.angle_beta   90.00
_cell.angle_gamma   90.00
#
_symmetry.space_group_name_H-M   'P 1'
#
loop_
_entity.id
_entity.type
_entity.pdbx_description
1 polymer ?
#
loop_
_entity_poly.entity_id
_entity_poly.type
_entity_poly.pdbx_seq_one_letter_code
_entity_poly.pdbx_strand_id
1 'polypeptide(L)' 'MSTIAPIKGMLRKRLFTDVTIALGGGTLVAMGFWYGWHLPRNQIRDEFYAKLHAAKKDE' A
#
# COMPACT_ATOMS: atom_id res chain seq x y z
N MET A 1 21.41 -45.08 -12.88
CA MET A 1 21.97 -43.76 -13.25
C MET A 1 20.91 -42.71 -12.97
N SER A 2 21.18 -41.74 -12.11
CA SER A 2 20.29 -40.59 -11.93
C SER A 2 20.46 -39.64 -13.11
N THR A 3 19.42 -39.51 -13.93
CA THR A 3 19.37 -38.55 -15.03
C THR A 3 19.15 -37.15 -14.47
N ILE A 4 20.08 -36.24 -14.77
CA ILE A 4 19.99 -34.82 -14.40
C ILE A 4 18.88 -34.17 -15.23
N ALA A 5 17.91 -33.54 -14.55
CA ALA A 5 16.81 -32.85 -15.23
C ALA A 5 17.30 -31.57 -15.96
N PRO A 6 16.67 -31.18 -17.08
CA PRO A 6 17.06 -29.97 -17.81
C PRO A 6 16.80 -28.68 -17.02
N ILE A 7 17.80 -27.81 -16.93
CA ILE A 7 17.69 -26.49 -16.28
C ILE A 7 17.17 -25.48 -17.31
N LYS A 8 15.88 -25.14 -17.25
CA LYS A 8 15.25 -24.16 -18.15
C LYS A 8 14.34 -23.21 -17.36
N GLY A 9 14.15 -21.99 -17.89
CA GLY A 9 13.13 -21.05 -17.39
C GLY A 9 13.46 -20.31 -16.07
N MET A 10 14.69 -20.41 -15.56
CA MET A 10 15.09 -19.76 -14.29
C MET A 10 14.87 -18.25 -14.31
N LEU A 11 15.25 -17.55 -15.39
CA LEU A 11 15.10 -16.10 -15.51
C LEU A 11 13.62 -15.69 -15.49
N ARG A 12 12.77 -16.35 -16.29
CA ARG A 12 11.34 -16.07 -16.34
C ARG A 12 10.68 -16.25 -14.97
N LYS A 13 10.94 -17.40 -14.32
CA LYS A 13 10.37 -17.71 -13.00
C LYS A 13 10.74 -16.63 -11.98
N ARG A 14 12.03 -16.28 -11.91
CA ARG A 14 12.53 -15.28 -10.98
C ARG A 14 11.93 -13.89 -11.25
N LEU A 15 11.89 -13.46 -12.50
CA LEU A 15 11.30 -12.18 -12.88
C LEU A 15 9.84 -12.07 -12.43
N PHE A 16 9.02 -13.10 -12.69
CA PHE A 16 7.61 -13.08 -12.26
C PHE A 16 7.48 -13.08 -10.74
N THR A 17 8.29 -13.88 -10.03
CA THR A 17 8.30 -13.87 -8.56
C THR A 17 8.65 -12.49 -8.02
N ASP A 18 9.73 -11.87 -8.51
CA ASP A 18 10.21 -10.58 -8.02
C ASP A 18 9.21 -9.45 -8.30
N VAL A 19 8.64 -9.41 -9.51
CA VAL A 19 7.62 -8.40 -9.88
C VAL A 19 6.35 -8.58 -9.04
N THR A 20 5.91 -9.82 -8.80
CA THR A 20 4.71 -10.08 -8.00
C THR A 20 4.93 -9.65 -6.55
N ILE A 21 6.10 -9.94 -5.98
CA ILE A 21 6.46 -9.52 -4.62
C ILE A 21 6.56 -8.00 -4.53
N ALA A 22 7.20 -7.34 -5.51
CA ALA A 22 7.34 -5.90 -5.52
C ALA A 22 5.98 -5.20 -5.60
N LEU A 23 5.11 -5.62 -6.52
CA LEU A 23 3.78 -5.02 -6.70
C LEU A 23 2.84 -5.35 -5.53
N GLY A 24 2.80 -6.62 -5.11
CA GLY A 24 1.97 -7.06 -3.99
C GLY A 24 2.39 -6.43 -2.67
N GLY A 25 3.68 -6.50 -2.35
CA GLY A 25 4.27 -5.88 -1.15
C GLY A 25 4.12 -4.36 -1.15
N GLY A 26 4.41 -3.70 -2.28
CA GLY A 26 4.24 -2.26 -2.42
C GLY A 26 2.79 -1.81 -2.19
N THR A 27 1.83 -2.55 -2.74
CA THR A 27 0.39 -2.25 -2.56
C THR A 27 -0.03 -2.42 -1.10
N LEU A 28 0.41 -3.49 -0.43
CA LEU A 28 0.11 -3.73 0.98
C LEU A 28 0.65 -2.60 1.87
N VAL A 29 1.90 -2.19 1.65
CA VAL A 29 2.51 -1.07 2.40
C VAL A 29 1.78 0.24 2.13
N ALA A 30 1.44 0.52 0.86
CA ALA A 30 0.69 1.72 0.49
C ALA A 30 -0.69 1.78 1.17
N MET A 31 -1.43 0.66 1.17
CA MET A 31 -2.71 0.56 1.88
C MET A 31 -2.53 0.76 3.39
N GLY A 32 -1.51 0.13 3.99
CA GLY A 32 -1.19 0.31 5.41
C GLY A 32 -0.89 1.77 5.76
N PHE A 33 -0.10 2.47 4.96
CA PHE A 33 0.17 3.90 5.13
C PHE A 33 -1.10 4.74 4.98
N TRP A 34 -1.90 4.48 3.94
CA TRP A 34 -3.08 5.27 3.62
C TRP A 34 -4.11 5.22 4.75
N TYR A 35 -4.46 4.01 5.20
CA TYR A 35 -5.46 3.83 6.23
C TYR A 35 -4.92 4.00 7.66
N GLY A 36 -3.64 3.71 7.89
CA GLY A 36 -3.02 3.81 9.21
C GLY A 36 -2.62 5.24 9.61
N TRP A 37 -2.19 6.06 8.65
CA TRP A 37 -1.67 7.40 8.95
C TRP A 37 -2.33 8.52 8.14
N HIS A 38 -2.45 8.36 6.83
CA HIS A 38 -2.89 9.47 5.97
C HIS A 38 -4.37 9.85 6.21
N LEU A 39 -5.27 8.86 6.14
CA LEU A 39 -6.70 9.08 6.28
C LEU A 39 -7.10 9.61 7.68
N PRO A 40 -6.64 9.02 8.80
CA PRO A 40 -6.97 9.54 10.14
C PRO A 40 -6.52 10.99 10.33
N ARG A 41 -5.36 11.36 9.77
CA ARG A 41 -4.86 12.73 9.90
C ARG A 41 -5.69 13.74 9.11
N ASN A 42 -6.18 13.36 7.94
CA ASN A 42 -7.13 14.19 7.19
C ASN A 42 -8.43 14.35 7.98
N GLN A 43 -8.96 13.28 8.57
CA GLN A 43 -10.18 13.34 9.38
C GLN A 43 -10.05 14.29 10.57
N ILE A 44 -8.95 14.21 11.33
CA ILE A 44 -8.68 15.12 12.47
C ILE A 44 -8.68 16.59 12.00
N ARG A 45 -8.04 16.87 10.87
CA ARG A 45 -8.01 18.23 10.30
C ARG A 45 -9.41 18.67 9.90
N ASP A 46 -10.16 17.82 9.21
CA ASP A 46 -11.48 18.16 8.69
C ASP A 46 -12.48 18.38 9.84
N GLU A 47 -12.39 17.59 10.92
CA GLU A 47 -13.15 17.81 12.16
C GLU A 47 -12.83 19.15 12.83
N PHE A 48 -11.55 19.54 12.87
CA PHE A 48 -11.14 20.82 13.44
C PHE A 48 -11.77 21.98 12.68
N TYR A 49 -11.70 21.97 11.35
CA TYR A 49 -12.31 23.03 10.54
C TYR A 49 -13.84 23.00 10.58
N ALA A 50 -14.47 21.82 10.66
CA ALA A 50 -15.91 21.71 10.84
C ALA A 50 -16.37 22.43 12.12
N LYS A 51 -15.65 22.26 13.24
CA LYS A 51 -15.93 22.97 14.50
C LYS A 51 -15.71 24.47 14.38
N LEU A 52 -14.63 24.90 13.73
CA LEU A 52 -14.36 26.32 13.50
C LEU A 52 -15.45 26.99 12.65
N HIS A 53 -15.94 26.29 11.61
CA HIS A 53 -17.02 26.78 10.77
C HIS A 53 -18.36 26.84 11.51
N ALA A 54 -18.65 25.90 12.41
CA ALA A 54 -19.85 25.96 13.24
C ALA A 54 -19.79 27.16 14.20
N ALA A 55 -18.69 27.34 14.92
CA ALA A 55 -18.53 28.46 15.86
C ALA A 55 -18.67 29.83 15.18
N LYS A 56 -18.14 30.00 13.96
CA LYS A 56 -18.30 31.24 13.18
C LYS A 56 -19.72 31.50 12.64
N LYS A 57 -20.57 30.49 12.56
CA LYS A 57 -21.95 30.64 12.06
C LYS A 57 -22.93 31.08 13.15
N ASP A 58 -22.60 30.78 14.40
CA ASP A 58 -23.42 31.08 15.57
C ASP A 58 -23.18 32.52 16.11
N GLU A 59 -22.14 33.19 15.60
CA GLU A 59 -21.75 34.59 15.88
C GLU A 59 -22.34 35.55 14.83
#